data_AF-A0A0N4ZRF3-F1
#
_entry.id   AF-A0A0N4ZRF3-F1
#
_cell.length_a   1.000
_cell.length_b   1.000
_cell.length_c   1.000
_cell.angle_alpha   90.00
_cell.angle_beta   90.00
_cell.angle_gamma   90.00
#
_symmetry.space_group_name_H-M   'P 1'
#
loop_
_entity.id
_entity.type
_entity.pdbx_description
1 polymer ?
#
loop_
_entity_poly.entity_id
_entity_poly.type
_entity_poly.pdbx_seq_one_letter_code
_entity_poly.pdbx_strand_id
1 'polypeptide(L)'
;MTIENKIYSNVSMKRTSTVTIYFLFIFIVFILFKNGDCIPHRTQESWSMILCKFKDTKNITPKTREWYEEWFAGDNPDSIKNYFKWLSNGNYDISGSHVVGWYDLPWTINEVLYMSQHDTELQNSDEKSFAFYDKVKQLCIQEAERRGNVLFNQKITVMNVGSTALYGKKYGVLLTPALMFSSVLTHEMVHSFFIGHSYSDRNVKIFPFAQPGEYDDRYDLMSTANAYMHKSRFGMSGPGLNGPHLDYLGWLPMDRMLYFGKDGRQNYTLRLSSLSISFEKTHGWLYVMIPYDRDDSNLVYTVELKTPSYFDKGIGQASILVHRIQKTGNFYYSVLISQSNDYYELTEGTEWVTFLGSDSNGKFQWIKISVKKIYNYDADVTITSTFDPKVCKIDEEIVTSNNDTFDIITNNTLSYCKPKRNELGKNSHELIKKHKKRHEFFNHLQTFGLNACKEGKVWRSIDDYDYVCVDIRRRDDVRLNQEFTTTNIEDISNIGSSNSLSNDKRVKKSAQPCRRPMIERKAFINDNLCVSPLEHKRIAQENVNAHKYLKNYAFFNGADTVGP
;
A
#
# COMPACT_ATOMS: atom_id res chain seq x y z
N MET A 1 62.36 25.45 -54.90
CA MET A 1 62.12 24.10 -54.36
C MET A 1 63.44 23.67 -53.74
N THR A 2 63.65 23.58 -52.44
CA THR A 2 62.80 23.21 -51.31
C THR A 2 63.38 23.88 -50.06
N ILE A 3 62.53 24.38 -49.16
CA ILE A 3 62.94 24.86 -47.82
C ILE A 3 62.19 24.01 -46.80
N GLU A 4 62.94 23.26 -46.00
CA GLU A 4 62.48 22.47 -44.86
C GLU A 4 62.33 23.35 -43.62
N ASN A 5 61.39 22.96 -42.75
CA ASN A 5 61.28 23.54 -41.42
C ASN A 5 60.61 22.55 -40.45
N LYS A 6 60.98 22.69 -39.16
CA LYS A 6 60.32 22.23 -37.90
C LYS A 6 60.62 20.79 -37.41
N ILE A 7 60.71 20.47 -36.11
CA ILE A 7 60.44 21.14 -34.80
C ILE A 7 61.25 20.40 -33.71
N TYR A 8 61.66 21.12 -32.65
CA TYR A 8 62.25 20.59 -31.40
C TYR A 8 61.17 20.25 -30.33
N SER A 9 61.47 19.23 -29.54
CA SER A 9 60.73 18.71 -28.39
C SER A 9 60.70 19.63 -27.16
N ASN A 10 59.68 19.49 -26.30
CA ASN A 10 59.90 19.51 -24.85
C ASN A 10 58.80 18.82 -24.03
N VAL A 11 59.24 18.13 -22.99
CA VAL A 11 58.48 17.34 -22.01
C VAL A 11 58.08 18.22 -20.82
N SER A 12 56.87 18.07 -20.28
CA SER A 12 56.57 18.40 -18.87
C SER A 12 55.37 17.62 -18.33
N MET A 13 55.55 17.13 -17.10
CA MET A 13 54.72 16.25 -16.29
C MET A 13 53.31 16.80 -16.02
N LYS A 14 52.29 15.93 -16.09
CA LYS A 14 50.99 16.15 -15.43
C LYS A 14 50.73 15.07 -14.37
N ARG A 15 50.83 15.49 -13.11
CA ARG A 15 50.23 14.86 -11.93
C ARG A 15 48.71 14.93 -12.10
N THR A 16 48.07 13.83 -12.45
CA THR A 16 46.60 13.73 -12.44
C THR A 16 46.14 13.27 -11.05
N SER A 17 45.15 14.00 -10.55
CA SER A 17 44.67 13.99 -9.17
C SER A 17 44.00 12.67 -8.79
N THR A 18 44.48 12.04 -7.72
CA THR A 18 43.85 10.90 -7.03
C THR A 18 42.50 11.25 -6.37
N VAL A 19 42.17 12.54 -6.25
CA VAL A 19 40.92 13.04 -5.63
C VAL A 19 39.72 12.85 -6.56
N THR A 20 39.90 12.89 -7.88
CA THR A 20 38.81 12.76 -8.86
C THR A 20 38.28 11.33 -9.00
N ILE A 21 39.11 10.33 -8.70
CA ILE A 21 38.72 8.90 -8.77
C ILE A 21 37.88 8.52 -7.55
N TYR A 22 38.15 9.08 -6.36
CA TYR A 22 37.36 8.84 -5.15
C TYR A 22 35.96 9.47 -5.24
N PHE A 23 35.83 10.67 -5.81
CA PHE A 23 34.52 11.30 -6.04
C PHE A 23 33.67 10.54 -7.07
N LEU A 24 34.30 10.00 -8.14
CA LEU A 24 33.58 9.18 -9.12
C LEU A 24 33.09 7.86 -8.51
N PHE A 25 33.86 7.25 -7.60
CA PHE A 25 33.47 6.01 -6.91
C PHE A 25 32.33 6.22 -5.90
N ILE A 26 32.33 7.34 -5.16
CA ILE A 26 31.23 7.70 -4.24
C ILE A 26 29.95 8.02 -5.03
N PHE A 27 30.06 8.68 -6.19
CA PHE A 27 28.91 8.97 -7.04
C PHE A 27 28.34 7.70 -7.71
N ILE A 28 29.17 6.74 -8.11
CA ILE A 28 28.73 5.46 -8.67
C ILE A 28 28.10 4.53 -7.62
N VAL A 29 28.54 4.60 -6.35
CA VAL A 29 27.90 3.85 -5.24
C VAL A 29 26.53 4.44 -4.88
N PHE A 30 26.33 5.75 -5.03
CA PHE A 30 25.01 6.38 -4.83
C PHE A 30 24.03 6.17 -6.00
N ILE A 31 24.51 5.96 -7.23
CA ILE A 31 23.64 5.71 -8.40
C ILE A 31 23.03 4.29 -8.40
N LEU A 32 23.52 3.36 -7.57
CA LEU A 32 23.00 1.98 -7.52
C LEU A 32 21.77 1.77 -6.62
N PHE A 33 21.27 2.81 -5.96
CA PHE A 33 20.04 2.74 -5.17
C PHE A 33 19.09 3.87 -5.54
N LYS A 34 18.60 3.86 -6.79
CA LYS A 34 17.27 4.43 -7.00
C LYS A 34 16.28 3.51 -6.30
N ASN A 35 15.88 3.88 -5.09
CA ASN A 35 14.66 3.39 -4.49
C ASN A 35 13.54 3.80 -5.44
N GLY A 36 13.11 2.87 -6.29
CA GLY A 36 11.88 3.08 -7.06
C GLY A 36 10.73 3.19 -6.06
N ASP A 37 9.79 4.08 -6.34
CA ASP A 37 8.48 4.04 -5.68
C ASP A 37 7.92 2.63 -5.92
N CYS A 38 7.90 1.81 -4.87
CA CYS A 38 7.54 0.41 -4.99
C CYS A 38 6.43 0.09 -4.00
N ILE A 39 5.30 -0.27 -4.58
CA ILE A 39 4.29 -1.11 -3.94
C ILE A 39 4.64 -2.54 -4.35
N PRO A 40 4.65 -3.53 -3.44
CA PRO A 40 4.42 -3.41 -1.99
C PRO A 40 5.51 -2.58 -1.28
N HIS A 41 5.12 -1.77 -0.30
CA HIS A 41 6.04 -0.88 0.43
C HIS A 41 6.83 -1.67 1.49
N ARG A 42 8.00 -2.18 1.08
CA ARG A 42 8.89 -3.02 1.91
C ARG A 42 10.29 -2.42 2.06
N THR A 43 10.34 -1.17 2.52
CA THR A 43 11.55 -0.36 2.49
C THR A 43 11.79 0.37 3.81
N GLN A 44 13.04 0.79 4.00
CA GLN A 44 13.40 1.74 5.02
C GLN A 44 13.47 3.10 4.34
N GLU A 45 12.49 3.95 4.60
CA GLU A 45 12.38 5.27 3.99
C GLU A 45 12.48 6.32 5.08
N SER A 46 13.63 6.96 5.17
CA SER A 46 13.82 8.06 6.12
C SER A 46 13.16 9.34 5.60
N TRP A 47 12.63 10.13 6.53
CA TRP A 47 11.92 11.37 6.31
C TRP A 47 12.64 12.54 7.00
N SER A 48 12.51 13.73 6.45
CA SER A 48 12.96 14.97 7.09
C SER A 48 11.78 15.75 7.64
N MET A 49 11.74 16.00 8.95
CA MET A 49 10.80 16.91 9.57
C MET A 49 11.46 18.28 9.76
N ILE A 50 10.85 19.33 9.23
CA ILE A 50 11.43 20.67 9.14
C ILE A 50 10.53 21.62 9.91
N LEU A 51 11.07 22.22 10.97
CA LEU A 51 10.33 23.14 11.83
C LEU A 51 10.60 24.58 11.41
N CYS A 52 9.55 25.34 11.07
CA CYS A 52 9.66 26.71 10.59
C CYS A 52 8.67 27.67 11.28
N LYS A 53 9.05 28.94 11.32
CA LYS A 53 8.24 30.02 11.89
C LYS A 53 8.11 31.18 10.93
N PHE A 54 6.94 31.78 10.83
CA PHE A 54 6.79 33.04 10.10
C PHE A 54 7.42 34.20 10.86
N LYS A 55 7.84 35.24 10.13
CA LYS A 55 8.51 36.44 10.67
C LYS A 55 7.69 37.15 11.76
N ASP A 56 6.38 37.26 11.56
CA ASP A 56 5.42 37.90 12.45
C ASP A 56 5.06 37.04 13.68
N THR A 57 5.36 35.74 13.65
CA THR A 57 5.03 34.79 14.73
C THR A 57 6.25 34.06 15.29
N LYS A 58 7.47 34.46 14.94
CA LYS A 58 8.75 33.80 15.32
C LYS A 58 8.95 33.54 16.82
N ASN A 59 8.30 34.33 17.67
CA ASN A 59 8.36 34.17 19.13
C ASN A 59 7.51 32.99 19.64
N ILE A 60 6.64 32.41 18.81
CA ILE A 60 5.79 31.28 19.16
C ILE A 60 6.52 29.98 18.82
N THR A 61 6.68 29.12 19.83
CA THR A 61 7.28 27.79 19.69
C THR A 61 6.36 26.76 20.36
N PRO A 62 5.47 26.07 19.61
CA PRO A 62 4.48 25.15 20.19
C PRO A 62 5.10 24.03 21.02
N LYS A 63 6.21 23.45 20.54
CA LYS A 63 6.96 22.34 21.15
C LYS A 63 8.45 22.49 20.84
N THR A 64 9.30 21.96 21.72
CA THR A 64 10.75 21.92 21.50
C THR A 64 11.11 20.95 20.37
N ARG A 65 12.29 21.11 19.75
CA ARG A 65 12.76 20.21 18.70
C ARG A 65 12.89 18.77 19.20
N GLU A 66 13.36 18.60 20.43
CA GLU A 66 13.54 17.31 21.10
C GLU A 66 12.20 16.58 21.30
N TRP A 67 11.11 17.33 21.51
CA TRP A 67 9.77 16.74 21.57
C TRP A 67 9.36 16.14 20.22
N TYR A 68 9.66 16.81 19.11
CA TYR A 68 9.40 16.27 17.76
C TYR A 68 10.32 15.10 17.43
N GLU A 69 11.58 15.12 17.84
CA GLU A 69 12.50 13.99 17.64
C GLU A 69 11.95 12.72 18.30
N GLU A 70 11.51 12.85 19.56
CA GLU A 70 10.91 11.76 20.32
C GLU A 70 9.55 11.30 19.75
N TRP A 71 8.69 12.25 19.33
CA TRP A 71 7.40 11.93 18.72
C TRP A 71 7.57 11.22 17.37
N PHE A 72 8.49 11.69 16.55
CA PHE A 72 8.60 11.25 15.17
C PHE A 72 9.40 9.94 15.04
N ALA A 73 10.65 9.96 15.48
CA ALA A 73 11.60 8.86 15.28
C ALA A 73 12.13 8.25 16.59
N GLY A 74 11.63 8.70 17.74
CA GLY A 74 11.97 8.17 19.06
C GLY A 74 11.51 6.74 19.29
N ASP A 75 11.97 6.15 20.39
CA ASP A 75 11.70 4.75 20.75
C ASP A 75 10.41 4.56 21.56
N ASN A 76 9.70 5.66 21.86
CA ASN A 76 8.42 5.59 22.55
C ASN A 76 7.39 4.76 21.75
N PRO A 77 6.61 3.85 22.36
CA PRO A 77 5.63 3.02 21.64
C PRO A 77 4.58 3.81 20.83
N ASP A 78 4.28 5.05 21.23
CA ASP A 78 3.33 5.93 20.54
C ASP A 78 3.99 6.82 19.48
N SER A 79 5.29 6.65 19.20
CA SER A 79 5.99 7.40 18.15
C SER A 79 5.49 7.02 16.76
N ILE A 80 5.63 7.94 15.80
CA ILE A 80 5.24 7.70 14.40
C ILE A 80 6.01 6.53 13.80
N LYS A 81 7.30 6.41 14.14
CA LYS A 81 8.12 5.25 13.77
C LYS A 81 7.51 3.93 14.22
N ASN A 82 7.10 3.84 15.49
CA ASN A 82 6.53 2.62 16.02
C ASN A 82 5.11 2.35 15.48
N TYR A 83 4.33 3.38 15.18
CA TYR A 83 3.05 3.25 14.48
C TYR A 83 3.22 2.49 13.16
N PHE A 84 4.07 3.00 12.27
CA PHE A 84 4.29 2.41 10.95
C PHE A 84 4.92 1.01 11.01
N LYS A 85 5.92 0.84 11.89
CA LYS A 85 6.56 -0.46 12.08
C LYS A 85 5.59 -1.52 12.57
N TRP A 86 4.70 -1.16 13.50
CA TRP A 86 3.71 -2.08 14.02
C TRP A 86 2.63 -2.41 12.97
N LEU A 87 2.08 -1.38 12.32
CA LEU A 87 0.98 -1.52 11.36
C LEU A 87 1.39 -2.33 10.12
N SER A 88 2.64 -2.15 9.66
CA SER A 88 3.20 -2.88 8.52
C SER A 88 3.76 -4.26 8.88
N ASN A 89 3.67 -4.68 10.16
CA ASN A 89 4.34 -5.87 10.69
C ASN A 89 5.86 -5.90 10.39
N GLY A 90 6.50 -4.74 10.45
CA GLY A 90 7.94 -4.57 10.21
C GLY A 90 8.34 -4.45 8.73
N ASN A 91 7.38 -4.45 7.79
CA ASN A 91 7.67 -4.27 6.37
C ASN A 91 8.09 -2.85 6.01
N TYR A 92 7.60 -1.84 6.73
CA TYR A 92 7.94 -0.43 6.51
C TYR A 92 8.51 0.19 7.79
N ASP A 93 9.61 0.93 7.65
CA ASP A 93 10.29 1.58 8.75
C ASP A 93 10.79 2.97 8.32
N ILE A 94 10.57 3.97 9.17
CA ILE A 94 11.07 5.34 8.97
C ILE A 94 12.32 5.63 9.83
N SER A 95 12.96 4.60 10.37
CA SER A 95 14.23 4.72 11.10
C SER A 95 15.28 5.48 10.27
N GLY A 96 16.08 6.31 10.94
CA GLY A 96 17.03 7.23 10.29
C GLY A 96 16.43 8.58 9.89
N SER A 97 15.11 8.76 10.07
CA SER A 97 14.47 10.08 9.98
C SER A 97 15.05 11.06 10.98
N HIS A 98 15.03 12.35 10.63
CA HIS A 98 15.56 13.41 11.48
C HIS A 98 14.63 14.62 11.55
N VAL A 99 14.80 15.41 12.60
CA VAL A 99 14.11 16.69 12.80
C VAL A 99 15.14 17.82 12.78
N VAL A 100 14.87 18.84 11.96
CA VAL A 100 15.73 20.02 11.82
C VAL A 100 14.97 21.31 12.11
N GLY A 101 15.70 22.27 12.64
CA GLY A 101 15.26 23.65 12.76
C GLY A 101 14.51 24.00 14.05
N TRP A 102 14.39 25.31 14.21
CA TRP A 102 13.14 26.06 14.27
C TRP A 102 13.47 27.31 13.46
N TYR A 103 13.36 27.23 12.13
CA TYR A 103 13.88 28.25 11.25
C TYR A 103 12.95 29.45 11.16
N ASP A 104 13.49 30.64 11.41
CA ASP A 104 12.76 31.89 11.21
C ASP A 104 12.74 32.24 9.73
N LEU A 105 11.58 32.11 9.11
CA LEU A 105 11.35 32.57 7.75
C LEU A 105 11.37 34.11 7.72
N PRO A 106 11.97 34.73 6.70
CA PRO A 106 12.00 36.20 6.57
C PRO A 106 10.66 36.80 6.12
N TRP A 107 9.62 35.99 5.96
CA TRP A 107 8.30 36.39 5.46
C TRP A 107 7.21 36.25 6.53
N THR A 108 6.31 37.22 6.57
CA THR A 108 5.05 37.17 7.30
C THR A 108 4.03 36.28 6.59
N ILE A 109 2.98 35.87 7.29
CA ILE A 109 1.92 35.04 6.70
C ILE A 109 1.30 35.72 5.46
N ASN A 110 1.04 37.03 5.55
CA ASN A 110 0.44 37.80 4.46
C ASN A 110 1.37 37.92 3.23
N GLU A 111 2.68 38.07 3.44
CA GLU A 111 3.65 38.08 2.33
C GLU A 111 3.69 36.73 1.62
N VAL A 112 3.65 35.61 2.36
CA VAL A 112 3.61 34.27 1.77
C VAL A 112 2.30 34.02 1.00
N LEU A 113 1.17 34.48 1.54
CA LEU A 113 -0.11 34.45 0.83
C LEU A 113 -0.02 35.22 -0.49
N TYR A 114 0.51 36.45 -0.46
CA TYR A 114 0.72 37.25 -1.66
C TYR A 114 1.61 36.52 -2.69
N MET A 115 2.74 35.95 -2.26
CA MET A 115 3.63 35.17 -3.13
C MET A 115 2.91 33.97 -3.77
N SER A 116 2.08 33.26 -3.00
CA SER A 116 1.34 32.11 -3.52
C SER A 116 0.31 32.50 -4.59
N GLN A 117 -0.33 33.66 -4.44
CA GLN A 117 -1.32 34.19 -5.40
C GLN A 117 -0.67 34.70 -6.70
N HIS A 118 0.61 35.04 -6.66
CA HIS A 118 1.38 35.54 -7.81
C HIS A 118 2.33 34.49 -8.41
N ASP A 119 2.30 33.26 -7.89
CA ASP A 119 3.05 32.14 -8.46
C ASP A 119 2.22 31.49 -9.58
N THR A 120 2.66 31.68 -10.82
CA THR A 120 1.95 31.16 -12.00
C THR A 120 1.90 29.64 -12.06
N GLU A 121 2.89 28.92 -11.52
CA GLU A 121 2.86 27.45 -11.49
C GLU A 121 1.77 26.98 -10.52
N LEU A 122 1.72 27.56 -9.31
CA LEU A 122 0.73 27.19 -8.30
C LEU A 122 -0.69 27.58 -8.70
N GLN A 123 -0.87 28.74 -9.34
CA GLN A 123 -2.20 29.22 -9.74
C GLN A 123 -2.77 28.50 -10.96
N ASN A 124 -1.91 27.96 -11.84
CA ASN A 124 -2.34 27.17 -13.00
C ASN A 124 -2.49 25.66 -12.68
N SER A 125 -2.22 25.24 -11.45
CA SER A 125 -2.37 23.87 -11.00
C SER A 125 -3.85 23.51 -10.73
N ASP A 126 -4.20 22.24 -10.96
CA ASP A 126 -5.50 21.68 -10.54
C ASP A 126 -5.70 21.74 -9.01
N GLU A 127 -4.61 21.87 -8.25
CA GLU A 127 -4.57 21.96 -6.79
C GLU A 127 -4.41 23.42 -6.29
N LYS A 128 -4.83 24.44 -7.07
CA LYS A 128 -4.63 25.87 -6.74
C LYS A 128 -5.15 26.31 -5.36
N SER A 129 -6.15 25.62 -4.79
CA SER A 129 -6.64 25.87 -3.43
C SER A 129 -5.54 25.69 -2.38
N PHE A 130 -4.49 24.91 -2.69
CA PHE A 130 -3.32 24.68 -1.83
C PHE A 130 -2.13 25.56 -2.09
N ALA A 131 -2.22 26.51 -3.02
CA ALA A 131 -1.09 27.34 -3.42
C ALA A 131 -0.39 27.97 -2.20
N PHE A 132 -1.14 28.47 -1.22
CA PHE A 132 -0.57 29.02 0.01
C PHE A 132 0.27 27.99 0.76
N TYR A 133 -0.27 26.81 1.02
CA TYR A 133 0.39 25.78 1.80
C TYR A 133 1.57 25.15 1.07
N ASP A 134 1.48 24.97 -0.25
CA ASP A 134 2.61 24.55 -1.08
C ASP A 134 3.73 25.57 -1.08
N LYS A 135 3.39 26.87 -1.13
CA LYS A 135 4.37 27.95 -0.98
C LYS A 135 5.03 27.92 0.39
N VAL A 136 4.27 27.70 1.47
CA VAL A 136 4.80 27.57 2.83
C VAL A 136 5.81 26.41 2.92
N LYS A 137 5.43 25.22 2.45
CA LYS A 137 6.32 24.04 2.42
C LYS A 137 7.60 24.34 1.62
N GLN A 138 7.46 24.90 0.42
CA GLN A 138 8.58 25.27 -0.43
C GLN A 138 9.58 26.20 0.29
N LEU A 139 9.10 27.28 0.89
CA LEU A 139 9.95 28.28 1.56
C LEU A 139 10.66 27.69 2.79
N CYS A 140 9.97 26.85 3.56
CA CYS A 140 10.55 26.18 4.71
C CYS A 140 11.65 25.19 4.32
N ILE A 141 11.42 24.39 3.27
CA ILE A 141 12.41 23.47 2.70
C ILE A 141 13.65 24.24 2.23
N GLN A 142 13.46 25.31 1.46
CA GLN A 142 14.55 26.14 0.95
C GLN A 142 15.37 26.77 2.08
N GLU A 143 14.73 27.26 3.14
CA GLU A 143 15.44 27.82 4.29
C GLU A 143 16.27 26.74 5.02
N ALA A 144 15.75 25.53 5.18
CA ALA A 144 16.50 24.43 5.78
C ALA A 144 17.73 24.04 4.93
N GLU A 145 17.58 23.95 3.61
CA GLU A 145 18.70 23.67 2.69
C GLU A 145 19.73 24.79 2.70
N ARG A 146 19.29 26.06 2.71
CA ARG A 146 20.16 27.24 2.82
C ARG A 146 20.98 27.25 4.10
N ARG A 147 20.46 26.64 5.18
CA ARG A 147 21.15 26.45 6.46
C ARG A 147 22.10 25.24 6.47
N GLY A 148 22.21 24.52 5.37
CA GLY A 148 23.15 23.41 5.19
C GLY A 148 22.60 22.03 5.54
N ASN A 149 21.28 21.88 5.73
CA ASN A 149 20.70 20.57 5.99
C ASN A 149 20.56 19.76 4.70
N VAL A 150 20.90 18.48 4.76
CA VAL A 150 20.63 17.51 3.70
C VAL A 150 19.29 16.85 4.03
N LEU A 151 18.28 17.10 3.20
CA LEU A 151 16.93 16.59 3.40
C LEU A 151 16.68 15.32 2.60
N PHE A 152 15.86 14.43 3.14
CA PHE A 152 15.38 13.25 2.42
C PHE A 152 14.33 13.62 1.36
N ASN A 153 14.02 12.65 0.50
CA ASN A 153 12.97 12.82 -0.51
C ASN A 153 11.62 13.10 0.13
N GLN A 154 11.25 12.31 1.14
CA GLN A 154 10.04 12.53 1.93
C GLN A 154 10.25 13.59 3.01
N LYS A 155 9.28 14.52 3.10
CA LYS A 155 9.39 15.72 3.93
C LYS A 155 8.09 16.00 4.67
N ILE A 156 8.23 16.47 5.91
CA ILE A 156 7.15 17.02 6.72
C ILE A 156 7.56 18.44 7.11
N THR A 157 6.78 19.43 6.72
CA THR A 157 6.92 20.81 7.18
C THR A 157 6.01 21.04 8.37
N VAL A 158 6.56 21.55 9.47
CA VAL A 158 5.77 21.95 10.65
C VAL A 158 5.87 23.45 10.82
N MET A 159 4.72 24.13 10.82
CA MET A 159 4.63 25.55 11.10
C MET A 159 4.21 25.82 12.54
N ASN A 160 4.67 26.94 13.08
CA ASN A 160 4.42 27.36 14.46
C ASN A 160 2.99 27.87 14.76
N VAL A 161 2.18 28.12 13.72
CA VAL A 161 0.81 28.63 13.82
C VAL A 161 -0.07 28.01 12.73
N GLY A 162 -1.39 28.00 12.96
CA GLY A 162 -2.38 27.46 12.02
C GLY A 162 -3.19 26.28 12.56
N SER A 163 -4.16 25.84 11.75
CA SER A 163 -5.10 24.77 12.11
C SER A 163 -5.36 23.79 10.96
N THR A 164 -4.38 23.60 10.10
CA THR A 164 -4.41 22.77 8.89
C THR A 164 -3.34 21.68 8.95
N ALA A 165 -3.65 20.52 8.39
CA ALA A 165 -2.72 19.49 8.00
C ALA A 165 -3.10 19.05 6.58
N LEU A 166 -2.11 18.76 5.75
CA LEU A 166 -2.35 18.25 4.39
C LEU A 166 -1.10 17.61 3.81
N TYR A 167 -1.31 16.63 2.96
CA TYR A 167 -0.32 16.11 2.04
C TYR A 167 -0.38 16.83 0.70
N GLY A 168 0.77 17.08 0.09
CA GLY A 168 0.86 17.51 -1.31
C GLY A 168 1.99 16.81 -2.03
N LYS A 169 1.74 16.40 -3.27
CA LYS A 169 2.63 15.51 -4.06
C LYS A 169 4.05 16.08 -4.24
N LYS A 170 4.20 17.40 -4.36
CA LYS A 170 5.48 18.06 -4.67
C LYS A 170 6.36 18.27 -3.43
N TYR A 171 5.76 18.68 -2.31
CA TYR A 171 6.51 19.13 -1.13
C TYR A 171 6.24 18.31 0.14
N GLY A 172 5.47 17.23 0.03
CA GLY A 172 5.14 16.35 1.14
C GLY A 172 4.09 16.94 2.08
N VAL A 173 4.21 16.58 3.36
CA VAL A 173 3.24 16.88 4.41
C VAL A 173 3.45 18.28 4.97
N LEU A 174 2.36 18.99 5.25
CA LEU A 174 2.31 20.17 6.11
C LEU A 174 1.54 19.84 7.39
N LEU A 175 2.03 20.33 8.52
CA LEU A 175 1.38 20.23 9.82
C LEU A 175 1.41 21.58 10.54
N THR A 176 0.34 21.92 11.26
CA THR A 176 0.24 23.14 12.07
C THR A 176 -0.38 22.82 13.44
N PRO A 177 -0.23 23.70 14.45
CA PRO A 177 -0.40 23.34 15.86
C PRO A 177 -1.75 22.76 16.27
N ALA A 178 -2.87 23.20 15.66
CA ALA A 178 -4.18 22.67 16.06
C ALA A 178 -4.36 21.19 15.69
N LEU A 179 -3.58 20.68 14.74
CA LEU A 179 -3.66 19.31 14.24
C LEU A 179 -2.37 18.51 14.50
N MET A 180 -1.50 18.98 15.39
CA MET A 180 -0.26 18.28 15.78
C MET A 180 -0.52 17.09 16.72
N PHE A 181 -1.00 15.99 16.18
CA PHE A 181 -1.11 14.71 16.90
C PHE A 181 -0.96 13.52 15.96
N SER A 182 -0.70 12.35 16.53
CA SER A 182 -0.24 11.16 15.79
C SER A 182 -1.17 10.77 14.65
N SER A 183 -2.49 10.65 14.89
CA SER A 183 -3.43 10.21 13.84
C SER A 183 -3.41 11.10 12.60
N VAL A 184 -3.40 12.42 12.77
CA VAL A 184 -3.32 13.36 11.63
C VAL A 184 -2.00 13.21 10.89
N LEU A 185 -0.86 13.20 11.60
CA LEU A 185 0.43 13.08 10.92
C LEU A 185 0.54 11.75 10.16
N THR A 186 0.08 10.64 10.75
CA THR A 186 0.08 9.35 10.06
C THR A 186 -0.88 9.32 8.88
N HIS A 187 -2.03 9.97 8.98
CA HIS A 187 -2.99 10.11 7.88
C HIS A 187 -2.36 10.83 6.68
N GLU A 188 -1.76 12.00 6.92
CA GLU A 188 -1.08 12.76 5.86
C GLU A 188 0.13 12.01 5.28
N MET A 189 0.86 11.27 6.10
CA MET A 189 1.95 10.43 5.61
C MET A 189 1.44 9.27 4.75
N VAL A 190 0.29 8.67 5.07
CA VAL A 190 -0.27 7.57 4.29
C VAL A 190 -0.73 8.00 2.90
N HIS A 191 -1.14 9.26 2.72
CA HIS A 191 -1.39 9.81 1.38
C HIS A 191 -0.15 9.75 0.46
N SER A 192 1.07 9.72 1.01
CA SER A 192 2.29 9.51 0.21
C SER A 192 2.38 8.15 -0.46
N PHE A 193 1.62 7.16 0.03
CA PHE A 193 1.51 5.83 -0.57
C PHE A 193 0.39 5.73 -1.61
N PHE A 194 -0.15 6.88 -2.05
CA PHE A 194 -1.28 6.95 -2.97
C PHE A 194 -2.53 6.28 -2.40
N ILE A 195 -2.83 6.50 -1.12
CA ILE A 195 -4.07 6.06 -0.47
C ILE A 195 -4.99 7.27 -0.28
N GLY A 196 -6.26 7.16 -0.66
CA GLY A 196 -7.28 8.20 -0.46
C GLY A 196 -8.09 8.02 0.83
N HIS A 197 -9.07 8.90 1.06
CA HIS A 197 -9.98 8.76 2.20
C HIS A 197 -10.80 7.47 2.16
N SER A 198 -11.19 6.99 3.34
CA SER A 198 -12.15 5.88 3.48
C SER A 198 -13.59 6.40 3.53
N TYR A 199 -14.51 5.57 3.05
CA TYR A 199 -15.92 5.89 2.93
C TYR A 199 -16.79 4.90 3.69
N SER A 200 -18.05 5.24 3.92
CA SER A 200 -19.13 4.29 4.21
C SER A 200 -20.17 4.30 3.09
N ASP A 201 -21.06 3.31 3.10
CA ASP A 201 -22.21 3.24 2.20
C ASP A 201 -23.38 4.14 2.63
N ARG A 202 -23.28 4.80 3.78
CA ARG A 202 -24.32 5.72 4.26
C ARG A 202 -24.24 7.05 3.53
N ASN A 203 -25.40 7.61 3.21
CA ASN A 203 -25.51 8.94 2.62
C ASN A 203 -25.41 10.03 3.69
N VAL A 204 -24.27 10.12 4.38
CA VAL A 204 -23.98 11.10 5.43
C VAL A 204 -22.82 12.00 5.03
N LYS A 205 -22.84 13.26 5.45
CA LYS A 205 -21.71 14.18 5.28
C LYS A 205 -21.12 14.50 6.64
N ILE A 206 -19.86 14.09 6.87
CA ILE A 206 -19.17 14.30 8.14
C ILE A 206 -18.77 15.76 8.34
N PHE A 207 -18.40 16.46 7.26
CA PHE A 207 -18.14 17.90 7.25
C PHE A 207 -18.66 18.56 5.96
N PRO A 208 -18.82 19.89 5.91
CA PRO A 208 -19.49 20.58 4.79
C PRO A 208 -18.92 20.29 3.40
N PHE A 209 -17.61 20.07 3.29
CA PHE A 209 -16.90 19.83 2.04
C PHE A 209 -16.66 18.34 1.74
N ALA A 210 -17.10 17.45 2.63
CA ALA A 210 -17.02 16.00 2.44
C ALA A 210 -18.02 15.55 1.37
N GLN A 211 -17.60 14.57 0.58
CA GLN A 211 -18.49 13.74 -0.22
C GLN A 211 -19.34 12.84 0.71
N PRO A 212 -20.52 12.40 0.25
CA PRO A 212 -21.32 11.43 1.01
C PRO A 212 -20.53 10.17 1.36
N GLY A 213 -20.57 9.78 2.65
CA GLY A 213 -19.87 8.63 3.21
C GLY A 213 -18.39 8.87 3.52
N GLU A 214 -17.78 9.93 3.01
CA GLU A 214 -16.35 10.22 3.23
C GLU A 214 -16.08 10.48 4.72
N TYR A 215 -14.99 9.90 5.24
CA TYR A 215 -14.62 9.92 6.66
C TYR A 215 -15.60 9.20 7.61
N ASP A 216 -16.54 8.42 7.09
CA ASP A 216 -17.52 7.70 7.91
C ASP A 216 -17.12 6.24 8.22
N ASP A 217 -15.99 5.75 7.70
CA ASP A 217 -15.36 4.51 8.16
C ASP A 217 -14.51 4.79 9.42
N ARG A 218 -15.15 4.80 10.58
CA ARG A 218 -14.50 5.16 11.85
C ARG A 218 -13.41 4.16 12.30
N TYR A 219 -13.27 3.03 11.61
CA TYR A 219 -12.34 1.94 11.93
C TYR A 219 -10.99 2.04 11.20
N ASP A 220 -10.87 3.03 10.31
CA ASP A 220 -9.73 3.23 9.43
C ASP A 220 -9.06 4.60 9.64
N LEU A 221 -7.73 4.62 9.56
CA LEU A 221 -6.93 5.83 9.66
C LEU A 221 -7.32 6.88 8.59
N MET A 222 -7.73 6.45 7.40
CA MET A 222 -8.10 7.37 6.31
C MET A 222 -9.47 8.02 6.51
N SER A 223 -10.08 7.84 7.69
CA SER A 223 -11.21 8.61 8.20
C SER A 223 -10.85 9.46 9.43
N THR A 224 -9.58 9.88 9.58
CA THR A 224 -9.09 10.58 10.80
C THR A 224 -9.96 11.76 11.25
N ALA A 225 -10.69 12.46 10.38
CA ALA A 225 -11.64 13.51 10.80
C ALA A 225 -12.75 13.03 11.75
N ASN A 226 -13.07 11.73 11.78
CA ASN A 226 -14.14 11.15 12.60
C ASN A 226 -13.81 9.72 13.12
N ALA A 227 -12.54 9.31 13.04
CA ALA A 227 -12.11 7.95 13.40
C ALA A 227 -12.12 7.68 14.92
N TYR A 228 -12.19 6.39 15.28
CA TYR A 228 -12.09 5.89 16.66
C TYR A 228 -10.66 5.95 17.19
N MET A 229 -10.20 7.16 17.51
CA MET A 229 -8.89 7.43 18.08
C MET A 229 -8.86 7.21 19.60
N HIS A 230 -7.66 7.05 20.15
CA HIS A 230 -7.43 7.00 21.60
C HIS A 230 -6.37 8.01 22.04
N LYS A 231 -6.35 8.35 23.33
CA LYS A 231 -5.34 9.26 23.89
C LYS A 231 -3.99 8.56 23.98
N SER A 232 -2.93 9.27 23.57
CA SER A 232 -1.53 8.84 23.64
C SER A 232 -0.65 9.95 24.21
N ARG A 233 0.64 9.67 24.41
CA ARG A 233 1.63 10.69 24.85
C ARG A 233 1.71 11.90 23.91
N PHE A 234 1.44 11.72 22.62
CA PHE A 234 1.59 12.75 21.59
C PHE A 234 0.25 13.23 21.02
N GLY A 235 -0.83 13.17 21.82
CA GLY A 235 -2.17 13.56 21.42
C GLY A 235 -3.02 12.35 21.03
N MET A 236 -3.98 12.53 20.14
CA MET A 236 -4.81 11.42 19.66
C MET A 236 -4.00 10.51 18.71
N SER A 237 -4.19 9.20 18.84
CA SER A 237 -3.51 8.18 18.06
C SER A 237 -4.49 7.09 17.61
N GLY A 238 -4.11 6.37 16.55
CA GLY A 238 -4.95 5.36 15.92
C GLY A 238 -6.13 5.93 15.13
N PRO A 239 -7.05 5.10 14.63
CA PRO A 239 -6.91 3.63 14.51
C PRO A 239 -5.80 3.24 13.52
N GLY A 240 -5.60 1.93 13.33
CA GLY A 240 -4.80 1.40 12.22
C GLY A 240 -5.53 1.54 10.87
N LEU A 241 -4.86 1.13 9.80
CA LEU A 241 -5.51 0.99 8.48
C LEU A 241 -6.49 -0.20 8.45
N ASN A 242 -7.49 -0.12 7.57
CA ASN A 242 -8.36 -1.24 7.21
C ASN A 242 -7.64 -2.22 6.28
N GLY A 243 -8.18 -3.43 6.17
CA GLY A 243 -7.66 -4.54 5.38
C GLY A 243 -7.48 -4.20 3.90
N PRO A 244 -8.41 -3.49 3.23
CA PRO A 244 -8.18 -2.99 1.87
C PRO A 244 -6.88 -2.18 1.72
N HIS A 245 -6.62 -1.22 2.61
CA HIS A 245 -5.40 -0.43 2.58
C HIS A 245 -4.15 -1.27 2.91
N LEU A 246 -4.24 -2.21 3.86
CA LEU A 246 -3.14 -3.11 4.18
C LEU A 246 -2.82 -4.09 3.03
N ASP A 247 -3.84 -4.62 2.35
CA ASP A 247 -3.70 -5.45 1.15
C ASP A 247 -2.94 -4.67 0.08
N TYR A 248 -3.34 -3.43 -0.21
CA TYR A 248 -2.69 -2.57 -1.19
C TYR A 248 -1.21 -2.34 -0.93
N LEU A 249 -0.87 -1.98 0.31
CA LEU A 249 0.51 -1.72 0.69
C LEU A 249 1.38 -2.99 0.69
N GLY A 250 0.76 -4.17 0.60
CA GLY A 250 1.42 -5.46 0.74
C GLY A 250 1.86 -5.71 2.18
N TRP A 251 1.10 -5.16 3.13
CA TRP A 251 1.34 -5.29 4.56
C TRP A 251 0.52 -6.41 5.18
N LEU A 252 -0.33 -7.07 4.40
CA LEU A 252 -0.88 -8.38 4.73
C LEU A 252 0.04 -9.49 4.17
N PRO A 253 0.23 -10.61 4.87
CA PRO A 253 0.93 -11.76 4.33
C PRO A 253 0.00 -12.58 3.40
N MET A 254 0.49 -12.90 2.21
CA MET A 254 -0.29 -13.51 1.13
C MET A 254 -0.87 -14.89 1.47
N ASP A 255 -0.23 -15.62 2.39
CA ASP A 255 -0.64 -16.95 2.84
C ASP A 255 -1.79 -16.90 3.86
N ARG A 256 -2.09 -15.72 4.43
CA ARG A 256 -3.22 -15.48 5.34
C ARG A 256 -4.32 -14.62 4.74
N MET A 257 -4.35 -14.53 3.42
CA MET A 257 -5.42 -13.90 2.65
C MET A 257 -6.19 -14.95 1.83
N LEU A 258 -7.53 -14.87 1.85
CA LEU A 258 -8.39 -15.79 1.12
C LEU A 258 -9.18 -15.06 0.04
N TYR A 259 -9.15 -15.60 -1.19
CA TYR A 259 -10.12 -15.24 -2.24
C TYR A 259 -11.20 -16.32 -2.30
N PHE A 260 -12.41 -15.98 -1.85
CA PHE A 260 -13.51 -16.92 -1.66
C PHE A 260 -13.95 -17.56 -2.98
N GLY A 261 -14.19 -18.87 -2.97
CA GLY A 261 -14.68 -19.63 -4.13
C GLY A 261 -13.60 -20.09 -5.11
N LYS A 262 -12.35 -19.63 -4.96
CA LYS A 262 -11.23 -20.02 -5.84
C LYS A 262 -10.93 -21.53 -5.80
N ASP A 263 -11.15 -22.20 -4.68
CA ASP A 263 -10.98 -23.65 -4.53
C ASP A 263 -12.25 -24.46 -4.91
N GLY A 264 -13.28 -23.80 -5.45
CA GLY A 264 -14.56 -24.39 -5.83
C GLY A 264 -15.58 -24.51 -4.70
N ARG A 265 -15.24 -24.14 -3.46
CA ARG A 265 -16.18 -24.20 -2.34
C ARG A 265 -17.06 -22.95 -2.28
N GLN A 266 -18.34 -23.17 -1.97
CA GLN A 266 -19.35 -22.11 -1.82
C GLN A 266 -19.71 -21.82 -0.35
N ASN A 267 -19.11 -22.55 0.59
CA ASN A 267 -19.37 -22.41 2.02
C ASN A 267 -18.10 -22.73 2.82
N TYR A 268 -17.74 -21.87 3.76
CA TYR A 268 -16.60 -22.02 4.67
C TYR A 268 -17.00 -21.63 6.09
N THR A 269 -16.37 -22.26 7.07
CA THR A 269 -16.21 -21.65 8.40
C THR A 269 -14.74 -21.39 8.61
N LEU A 270 -14.40 -20.11 8.81
CA LEU A 270 -13.05 -19.60 8.88
C LEU A 270 -12.79 -19.05 10.28
N ARG A 271 -11.58 -19.30 10.79
CA ARG A 271 -11.04 -18.58 11.94
C ARG A 271 -10.38 -17.30 11.41
N LEU A 272 -10.98 -16.14 11.65
CA LEU A 272 -10.36 -14.85 11.36
C LEU A 272 -9.55 -14.38 12.57
N SER A 273 -8.40 -13.77 12.33
CA SER A 273 -7.56 -13.14 13.35
C SER A 273 -7.58 -11.62 13.20
N SER A 274 -7.40 -10.91 14.31
CA SER A 274 -7.55 -9.46 14.32
C SER A 274 -6.40 -8.75 13.62
N LEU A 275 -6.74 -7.74 12.81
CA LEU A 275 -5.79 -6.79 12.23
C LEU A 275 -5.19 -5.84 13.28
N SER A 276 -5.77 -5.78 14.47
CA SER A 276 -5.41 -4.88 15.56
C SER A 276 -4.27 -5.40 16.45
N ILE A 277 -3.61 -6.50 16.08
CA ILE A 277 -2.47 -7.07 16.80
C ILE A 277 -1.38 -7.54 15.81
N SER A 278 -0.15 -7.73 16.31
CA SER A 278 0.93 -8.28 15.48
C SER A 278 0.54 -9.65 14.93
N PHE A 279 0.72 -9.85 13.62
CA PHE A 279 0.26 -11.04 12.90
C PHE A 279 1.01 -12.30 13.31
N GLU A 280 2.24 -12.18 13.82
CA GLU A 280 3.01 -13.31 14.37
C GLU A 280 2.38 -13.91 15.64
N LYS A 281 1.47 -13.19 16.29
CA LYS A 281 0.76 -13.65 17.50
C LYS A 281 -0.48 -14.47 17.17
N THR A 282 -0.84 -14.60 15.88
CA THR A 282 -2.05 -15.28 15.44
C THR A 282 -1.80 -16.19 14.23
N HIS A 283 -2.75 -17.08 13.95
CA HIS A 283 -2.61 -18.09 12.90
C HIS A 283 -3.82 -18.18 11.94
N GLY A 284 -4.95 -17.52 12.24
CA GLY A 284 -6.16 -17.57 11.40
C GLY A 284 -6.03 -16.83 10.07
N TRP A 285 -7.09 -16.67 9.30
CA TRP A 285 -7.09 -15.76 8.15
C TRP A 285 -7.14 -14.30 8.64
N LEU A 286 -6.43 -13.39 7.99
CA LEU A 286 -6.48 -11.96 8.34
C LEU A 286 -7.52 -11.21 7.51
N TYR A 287 -7.75 -11.68 6.30
CA TYR A 287 -8.51 -10.95 5.29
C TYR A 287 -9.13 -11.89 4.28
N VAL A 288 -10.43 -11.74 4.04
CA VAL A 288 -11.18 -12.53 3.06
C VAL A 288 -11.78 -11.61 2.02
N MET A 289 -11.58 -11.92 0.73
CA MET A 289 -12.19 -11.23 -0.41
C MET A 289 -13.26 -12.12 -1.03
N ILE A 290 -14.47 -11.61 -1.13
CA ILE A 290 -15.64 -12.30 -1.67
C ILE A 290 -16.07 -11.56 -2.95
N PRO A 291 -15.92 -12.16 -4.14
CA PRO A 291 -16.33 -11.51 -5.38
C PRO A 291 -17.84 -11.28 -5.42
N TYR A 292 -18.24 -10.13 -5.95
CA TYR A 292 -19.64 -9.82 -6.24
C TYR A 292 -19.90 -9.39 -7.69
N ASP A 293 -18.83 -9.12 -8.44
CA ASP A 293 -18.91 -8.79 -9.86
C ASP A 293 -18.26 -9.89 -10.71
N ARG A 294 -19.02 -10.41 -11.69
CA ARG A 294 -18.59 -11.48 -12.58
C ARG A 294 -17.69 -11.03 -13.73
N ASP A 295 -17.62 -9.73 -13.97
CA ASP A 295 -16.88 -9.10 -15.06
C ASP A 295 -15.62 -8.37 -14.56
N ASP A 296 -15.54 -8.00 -13.28
CA ASP A 296 -14.33 -7.47 -12.62
C ASP A 296 -14.01 -8.17 -11.30
N SER A 297 -12.95 -8.99 -11.31
CA SER A 297 -12.50 -9.74 -10.14
C SER A 297 -11.94 -8.89 -8.99
N ASN A 298 -11.69 -7.60 -9.22
CA ASN A 298 -11.23 -6.66 -8.18
C ASN A 298 -12.41 -6.11 -7.35
N LEU A 299 -13.65 -6.24 -7.84
CA LEU A 299 -14.84 -5.79 -7.12
C LEU A 299 -15.29 -6.89 -6.17
N VAL A 300 -14.90 -6.72 -4.91
CA VAL A 300 -15.07 -7.68 -3.82
C VAL A 300 -15.66 -7.01 -2.59
N TYR A 301 -16.44 -7.77 -1.83
CA TYR A 301 -16.62 -7.51 -0.42
C TYR A 301 -15.43 -8.08 0.32
N THR A 302 -15.02 -7.42 1.39
CA THR A 302 -13.87 -7.80 2.18
C THR A 302 -14.31 -7.99 3.61
N VAL A 303 -13.72 -8.96 4.30
CA VAL A 303 -14.10 -9.32 5.67
C VAL A 303 -12.86 -9.35 6.54
N GLU A 304 -12.90 -8.59 7.62
CA GLU A 304 -11.80 -8.43 8.57
C GLU A 304 -12.29 -8.38 10.02
N LEU A 305 -11.38 -8.68 10.95
CA LEU A 305 -11.63 -8.56 12.38
C LEU A 305 -10.82 -7.39 12.96
N LYS A 306 -11.50 -6.44 13.59
CA LYS A 306 -10.87 -5.39 14.41
C LYS A 306 -11.19 -5.64 15.88
N THR A 307 -10.20 -5.40 16.75
CA THR A 307 -10.34 -5.56 18.21
C THR A 307 -9.82 -4.32 18.92
N PRO A 308 -10.30 -3.98 20.13
CA PRO A 308 -9.91 -2.77 20.85
C PRO A 308 -8.50 -2.90 21.47
N SER A 309 -7.49 -3.00 20.62
CA SER A 309 -6.11 -3.35 20.97
C SER A 309 -5.09 -2.44 20.28
N TYR A 310 -3.97 -2.16 20.96
CA TYR A 310 -2.87 -1.33 20.44
C TYR A 310 -3.36 0.01 19.85
N PHE A 311 -3.20 0.24 18.54
CA PHE A 311 -3.63 1.48 17.90
C PHE A 311 -5.14 1.57 17.73
N ASP A 312 -5.84 0.43 17.75
CA ASP A 312 -7.29 0.34 17.64
C ASP A 312 -8.00 0.39 19.01
N LYS A 313 -7.32 0.79 20.10
CA LYS A 313 -7.91 0.93 21.45
C LYS A 313 -9.12 1.88 21.53
N GLY A 314 -9.27 2.79 20.57
CA GLY A 314 -10.41 3.69 20.51
C GLY A 314 -11.71 3.00 20.09
N ILE A 315 -11.63 1.79 19.52
CA ILE A 315 -12.80 0.98 19.14
C ILE A 315 -13.52 0.51 20.41
N GLY A 316 -14.86 0.49 20.37
CA GLY A 316 -15.68 0.10 21.53
C GLY A 316 -15.68 -1.40 21.82
N GLN A 317 -15.62 -2.26 20.80
CA GLN A 317 -15.68 -3.71 20.95
C GLN A 317 -15.07 -4.44 19.75
N ALA A 318 -14.77 -5.74 19.93
CA ALA A 318 -14.34 -6.59 18.82
C ALA A 318 -15.51 -6.84 17.86
N SER A 319 -15.27 -6.69 16.56
CA SER A 319 -16.30 -6.87 15.54
C SER A 319 -15.71 -7.29 14.21
N ILE A 320 -16.48 -8.09 13.47
CA ILE A 320 -16.26 -8.31 12.05
C ILE A 320 -16.78 -7.10 11.29
N LEU A 321 -15.94 -6.57 10.40
CA LEU A 321 -16.28 -5.47 9.51
C LEU A 321 -16.33 -5.99 8.09
N VAL A 322 -17.23 -5.40 7.30
CA VAL A 322 -17.37 -5.68 5.87
C VAL A 322 -17.12 -4.39 5.11
N HIS A 323 -16.09 -4.38 4.26
CA HIS A 323 -15.89 -3.29 3.30
C HIS A 323 -16.21 -3.76 1.90
N ARG A 324 -16.54 -2.82 1.01
CA ARG A 324 -16.67 -3.05 -0.43
C ARG A 324 -15.60 -2.26 -1.15
N ILE A 325 -14.88 -2.93 -2.03
CA ILE A 325 -13.99 -2.26 -2.98
C ILE A 325 -14.85 -1.70 -4.11
N GLN A 326 -15.00 -0.39 -4.16
CA GLN A 326 -15.81 0.30 -5.16
C GLN A 326 -14.94 1.06 -6.16
N LYS A 327 -15.30 1.01 -7.43
CA LYS A 327 -14.68 1.82 -8.48
C LYS A 327 -15.46 3.12 -8.72
N THR A 328 -14.77 4.26 -8.69
CA THR A 328 -15.30 5.57 -9.06
C THR A 328 -14.34 6.23 -10.06
N GLY A 329 -14.79 6.37 -11.31
CA GLY A 329 -13.91 6.80 -12.40
C GLY A 329 -12.75 5.82 -12.62
N ASN A 330 -11.52 6.31 -12.44
CA ASN A 330 -10.30 5.52 -12.56
C ASN A 330 -9.77 5.00 -11.21
N PHE A 331 -10.46 5.31 -10.11
CA PHE A 331 -9.97 5.06 -8.76
C PHE A 331 -10.82 4.01 -8.07
N TYR A 332 -10.22 3.35 -7.08
CA TYR A 332 -10.93 2.44 -6.20
C TYR A 332 -10.86 2.96 -4.76
N TYR A 333 -11.96 2.77 -4.05
CA TYR A 333 -12.14 3.22 -2.67
C TYR A 333 -12.58 2.06 -1.79
N SER A 334 -12.12 2.09 -0.53
CA SER A 334 -12.66 1.25 0.54
C SER A 334 -13.94 1.89 1.07
N VAL A 335 -15.04 1.14 1.04
CA VAL A 335 -16.36 1.59 1.52
C VAL A 335 -16.84 0.64 2.62
N LEU A 336 -16.88 1.09 3.87
CA LEU A 336 -17.46 0.35 4.98
C LEU A 336 -18.96 0.15 4.75
N ILE A 337 -19.43 -1.09 4.90
CA ILE A 337 -20.80 -1.48 4.62
C ILE A 337 -21.61 -1.57 5.91
N SER A 338 -22.72 -0.84 5.95
CA SER A 338 -23.68 -0.92 7.04
C SER A 338 -24.47 -2.24 7.00
N GLN A 339 -24.78 -2.74 8.20
CA GLN A 339 -25.79 -3.74 8.46
C GLN A 339 -27.03 -3.04 9.03
N SER A 340 -28.19 -3.26 8.39
CA SER A 340 -29.40 -2.48 8.70
C SER A 340 -29.16 -0.97 8.52
N ASN A 341 -29.97 -0.10 9.12
CA ASN A 341 -29.91 1.33 8.83
C ASN A 341 -28.73 2.07 9.51
N ASP A 342 -28.13 1.53 10.59
CA ASP A 342 -27.25 2.35 11.46
C ASP A 342 -26.01 1.67 12.07
N TYR A 343 -25.76 0.37 11.83
CA TYR A 343 -24.66 -0.36 12.47
C TYR A 343 -23.65 -0.88 11.45
N TYR A 344 -22.39 -1.00 11.83
CA TYR A 344 -21.32 -1.57 10.97
C TYR A 344 -20.79 -2.90 11.51
N GLU A 345 -20.93 -3.10 12.80
CA GLU A 345 -20.28 -4.14 13.56
C GLU A 345 -21.06 -5.44 13.48
N LEU A 346 -20.46 -6.48 12.90
CA LEU A 346 -20.96 -7.83 13.05
C LEU A 346 -20.37 -8.46 14.32
N THR A 347 -21.20 -8.58 15.35
CA THR A 347 -20.89 -9.23 16.63
C THR A 347 -21.32 -10.69 16.68
N GLU A 348 -21.00 -11.40 17.75
CA GLU A 348 -21.39 -12.81 17.91
C GLU A 348 -22.91 -13.02 17.74
N GLY A 349 -23.27 -13.93 16.83
CA GLY A 349 -24.65 -14.25 16.51
C GLY A 349 -25.28 -13.40 15.40
N THR A 350 -24.59 -12.37 14.90
CA THR A 350 -25.13 -11.54 13.80
C THR A 350 -24.87 -12.16 12.43
N GLU A 351 -25.69 -11.76 11.46
CA GLU A 351 -25.54 -12.14 10.07
C GLU A 351 -25.70 -10.92 9.15
N TRP A 352 -24.88 -10.86 8.11
CA TRP A 352 -25.01 -9.93 7.01
C TRP A 352 -25.33 -10.71 5.72
N VAL A 353 -26.33 -10.25 4.98
CA VAL A 353 -26.77 -10.87 3.73
C VAL A 353 -26.90 -9.79 2.67
N THR A 354 -26.34 -10.01 1.49
CA THR A 354 -26.54 -9.14 0.33
C THR A 354 -26.97 -9.93 -0.89
N PHE A 355 -27.86 -9.34 -1.68
CA PHE A 355 -28.33 -9.89 -2.96
C PHE A 355 -27.54 -9.27 -4.11
N LEU A 356 -27.03 -10.13 -4.98
CA LEU A 356 -26.25 -9.75 -6.16
C LEU A 356 -27.12 -9.65 -7.43
N GLY A 357 -28.34 -10.19 -7.36
CA GLY A 357 -29.31 -10.23 -8.46
C GLY A 357 -29.87 -11.64 -8.68
N SER A 358 -30.51 -11.84 -9.82
CA SER A 358 -31.04 -13.14 -10.23
C SER A 358 -30.42 -13.60 -11.55
N ASP A 359 -30.26 -14.91 -11.68
CA ASP A 359 -29.89 -15.53 -12.95
C ASP A 359 -31.08 -15.57 -13.93
N SER A 360 -30.82 -16.03 -15.16
CA SER A 360 -31.83 -16.17 -16.22
C SER A 360 -32.97 -17.12 -15.89
N ASN A 361 -32.80 -18.01 -14.90
CA ASN A 361 -33.82 -18.95 -14.41
C ASN A 361 -34.58 -18.40 -13.20
N GLY A 362 -34.29 -17.16 -12.76
CA GLY A 362 -34.90 -16.53 -11.61
C GLY A 362 -34.30 -16.95 -10.26
N LYS A 363 -33.21 -17.73 -10.24
CA LYS A 363 -32.52 -18.10 -9.00
C LYS A 363 -31.68 -16.92 -8.51
N PHE A 364 -31.82 -16.60 -7.24
CA PHE A 364 -31.08 -15.50 -6.62
C PHE A 364 -29.61 -15.85 -6.38
N GLN A 365 -28.74 -14.89 -6.67
CA GLN A 365 -27.35 -14.87 -6.25
C GLN A 365 -27.20 -13.99 -5.01
N TRP A 366 -26.56 -14.51 -3.97
CA TRP A 366 -26.40 -13.82 -2.69
C TRP A 366 -25.09 -14.21 -2.00
N ILE A 367 -24.70 -13.40 -1.03
CA ILE A 367 -23.60 -13.65 -0.09
C ILE A 367 -24.17 -13.54 1.32
N LYS A 368 -23.79 -14.47 2.20
CA LYS A 368 -24.06 -14.43 3.64
C LYS A 368 -22.78 -14.55 4.43
N ILE A 369 -22.64 -13.71 5.44
CA ILE A 369 -21.58 -13.73 6.44
C ILE A 369 -22.25 -13.87 7.80
N SER A 370 -21.89 -14.90 8.57
CA SER A 370 -22.44 -15.15 9.90
C SER A 370 -21.31 -15.24 10.92
N VAL A 371 -21.34 -14.40 11.96
CA VAL A 371 -20.35 -14.44 13.04
C VAL A 371 -20.80 -15.46 14.08
N LYS A 372 -20.03 -16.54 14.21
CA LYS A 372 -20.39 -17.65 15.11
C LYS A 372 -19.90 -17.43 16.53
N LYS A 373 -18.67 -16.93 16.67
CA LYS A 373 -18.05 -16.69 17.97
C LYS A 373 -16.96 -15.65 17.87
N ILE A 374 -16.86 -14.77 18.85
CA ILE A 374 -15.74 -13.84 18.99
C ILE A 374 -14.94 -14.22 20.24
N TYR A 375 -13.63 -14.37 20.06
CA TYR A 375 -12.64 -14.58 21.12
C TYR A 375 -11.86 -13.27 21.34
N ASN A 376 -10.80 -13.29 22.14
CA ASN A 376 -10.01 -12.08 22.43
C ASN A 376 -9.42 -11.42 21.17
N TYR A 377 -8.82 -12.22 20.28
CA TYR A 377 -8.14 -11.72 19.08
C TYR A 377 -8.52 -12.48 17.80
N ASP A 378 -9.51 -13.36 17.89
CA ASP A 378 -9.96 -14.17 16.77
C ASP A 378 -11.48 -14.25 16.74
N ALA A 379 -12.05 -14.65 15.61
CA ALA A 379 -13.47 -14.92 15.45
C ALA A 379 -13.70 -16.11 14.52
N ASP A 380 -14.70 -16.94 14.83
CA ASP A 380 -15.21 -17.95 13.90
C ASP A 380 -16.31 -17.33 13.03
N VAL A 381 -16.11 -17.31 11.72
CA VAL A 381 -17.02 -16.69 10.74
C VAL A 381 -17.40 -17.71 9.69
N THR A 382 -18.70 -17.92 9.48
CA THR A 382 -19.21 -18.72 8.37
C THR A 382 -19.52 -17.81 7.20
N ILE A 383 -18.99 -18.11 6.03
CA ILE A 383 -19.25 -17.38 4.80
C ILE A 383 -19.84 -18.35 3.77
N THR A 384 -20.99 -17.99 3.20
CA THR A 384 -21.67 -18.77 2.17
C THR A 384 -22.01 -17.85 1.00
N SER A 385 -21.75 -18.27 -0.24
CA SER A 385 -22.11 -17.51 -1.44
C SER A 385 -22.64 -18.40 -2.53
N THR A 386 -23.68 -17.95 -3.22
CA THR A 386 -24.19 -18.58 -4.44
C THR A 386 -23.72 -17.87 -5.71
N PHE A 387 -22.71 -17.00 -5.60
CA PHE A 387 -22.12 -16.30 -6.72
C PHE A 387 -21.53 -17.29 -7.73
N ASP A 388 -21.98 -17.20 -8.97
CA ASP A 388 -21.42 -17.93 -10.11
C ASP A 388 -21.17 -16.93 -11.25
N PRO A 389 -19.91 -16.69 -11.63
CA PRO A 389 -19.61 -15.73 -12.68
C PRO A 389 -20.11 -16.18 -14.06
N LYS A 390 -20.40 -17.47 -14.26
CA LYS A 390 -20.73 -18.06 -15.57
C LYS A 390 -22.19 -17.87 -15.95
N VAL A 391 -23.08 -17.75 -14.97
CA VAL A 391 -24.53 -17.69 -15.23
C VAL A 391 -24.93 -16.35 -15.84
N CYS A 392 -25.92 -16.39 -16.73
CA CYS A 392 -26.51 -15.19 -17.33
C CYS A 392 -27.46 -14.51 -16.34
N LYS A 393 -27.53 -13.18 -16.39
CA LYS A 393 -28.44 -12.39 -15.56
C LYS A 393 -29.87 -12.50 -16.08
N ILE A 394 -30.85 -12.13 -15.27
CA ILE A 394 -32.28 -12.18 -15.60
C ILE A 394 -32.65 -11.38 -16.88
N ASP A 395 -31.92 -10.31 -17.17
CA ASP A 395 -32.05 -9.46 -18.35
C ASP A 395 -31.23 -9.95 -19.56
N GLU A 396 -30.57 -11.10 -19.44
CA GLU A 396 -29.82 -11.78 -20.50
C GLU A 396 -30.49 -13.09 -20.93
N GLU A 397 -30.22 -13.51 -22.16
CA GLU A 397 -30.58 -14.80 -22.73
C GLU A 397 -29.32 -15.60 -23.08
N ILE A 398 -29.42 -16.92 -23.00
CA ILE A 398 -28.35 -17.82 -23.43
C ILE A 398 -28.47 -18.01 -24.94
N VAL A 399 -27.42 -17.65 -25.68
CA VAL A 399 -27.34 -17.82 -27.13
C VAL A 399 -26.23 -18.82 -27.45
N THR A 400 -26.52 -19.79 -28.31
CA THR A 400 -25.52 -20.74 -28.82
C THR A 400 -25.07 -20.30 -30.20
N SER A 401 -23.76 -20.14 -30.40
CA SER A 401 -23.20 -19.85 -31.72
C SER A 401 -22.58 -21.11 -32.32
N ASN A 402 -22.92 -21.39 -33.58
CA ASN A 402 -22.36 -22.49 -34.39
C ASN A 402 -21.19 -22.03 -35.27
N ASN A 403 -20.57 -20.88 -35.00
CA ASN A 403 -19.54 -20.35 -35.89
C ASN A 403 -18.22 -21.14 -35.78
N ASP A 404 -17.98 -21.97 -36.79
CA ASP A 404 -16.76 -22.75 -37.12
C ASP A 404 -15.45 -21.93 -37.24
N THR A 405 -15.44 -20.64 -36.89
CA THR A 405 -14.30 -19.74 -37.14
C THR A 405 -13.50 -19.36 -35.90
N PHE A 406 -13.87 -19.81 -34.70
CA PHE A 406 -13.32 -19.27 -33.46
C PHE A 406 -12.45 -20.19 -32.59
N ASP A 407 -12.34 -21.49 -32.92
CA ASP A 407 -11.31 -22.40 -32.36
C ASP A 407 -11.22 -23.65 -33.26
N ILE A 408 -10.23 -23.71 -34.17
CA ILE A 408 -10.02 -24.85 -35.11
C ILE A 408 -9.72 -26.18 -34.38
N ILE A 409 -9.55 -26.16 -33.05
CA ILE A 409 -9.03 -27.28 -32.27
C ILE A 409 -10.12 -27.96 -31.42
N THR A 410 -11.31 -27.36 -31.24
CA THR A 410 -12.40 -28.02 -30.50
C THR A 410 -13.77 -27.70 -31.11
N ASN A 411 -14.41 -28.69 -31.74
CA ASN A 411 -15.81 -28.67 -32.22
C ASN A 411 -16.82 -28.54 -31.06
N ASN A 412 -16.76 -27.46 -30.28
CA ASN A 412 -17.70 -27.20 -29.19
C ASN A 412 -18.59 -26.01 -29.55
N THR A 413 -19.90 -26.26 -29.56
CA THR A 413 -20.93 -25.22 -29.54
C THR A 413 -20.71 -24.32 -28.32
N LEU A 414 -20.42 -23.04 -28.55
CA LEU A 414 -20.19 -22.10 -27.46
C LEU A 414 -21.47 -21.33 -27.15
N SER A 415 -22.01 -21.55 -25.95
CA SER A 415 -23.10 -20.74 -25.40
C SER A 415 -22.54 -19.49 -24.73
N TYR A 416 -23.22 -18.36 -24.83
CA TYR A 416 -22.84 -17.11 -24.17
C TYR A 416 -24.07 -16.27 -23.78
N CYS A 417 -23.87 -15.33 -22.85
CA CYS A 417 -24.93 -14.43 -22.40
C CYS A 417 -25.07 -13.22 -23.32
N LYS A 418 -26.29 -13.01 -23.85
CA LYS A 418 -26.65 -11.85 -24.66
C LYS A 418 -27.74 -11.03 -23.97
N PRO A 419 -27.64 -9.69 -23.89
CA PRO A 419 -28.73 -8.86 -23.35
C PRO A 419 -30.03 -9.06 -24.15
N LYS A 420 -31.18 -9.17 -23.46
CA LYS A 420 -32.51 -9.32 -24.09
C LYS A 420 -32.97 -8.04 -24.79
N ARG A 421 -32.56 -6.87 -24.30
CA ARG A 421 -32.79 -5.59 -24.98
C ARG A 421 -31.72 -5.40 -26.04
N ASN A 422 -32.12 -5.09 -27.27
CA ASN A 422 -31.21 -4.69 -28.35
C ASN A 422 -30.52 -3.38 -27.97
N GLU A 423 -29.46 -3.44 -27.18
CA GLU A 423 -28.47 -2.38 -27.15
C GLU A 423 -27.76 -2.40 -28.51
N LEU A 424 -28.11 -1.43 -29.37
CA LEU A 424 -27.43 -1.24 -30.65
C LEU A 424 -25.91 -1.28 -30.43
N GLY A 425 -25.22 -2.26 -31.05
CA GLY A 425 -23.77 -2.21 -31.25
C GLY A 425 -22.88 -3.16 -30.46
N LYS A 426 -23.39 -4.01 -29.55
CA LYS A 426 -22.52 -5.04 -28.91
C LYS A 426 -22.23 -6.19 -29.87
N ASN A 427 -21.01 -6.22 -30.38
CA ASN A 427 -20.50 -7.27 -31.26
C ASN A 427 -20.52 -8.64 -30.55
N SER A 428 -21.11 -9.67 -31.16
CA SER A 428 -21.14 -11.05 -30.64
C SER A 428 -19.75 -11.56 -30.23
N HIS A 429 -18.70 -11.14 -30.92
CA HIS A 429 -17.32 -11.46 -30.57
C HIS A 429 -16.91 -10.94 -29.18
N GLU A 430 -17.33 -9.72 -28.82
CA GLU A 430 -17.03 -9.15 -27.49
C GLU A 430 -17.77 -9.90 -26.38
N LEU A 431 -19.04 -10.28 -26.63
CA LEU A 431 -19.85 -11.05 -25.69
C LEU A 431 -19.28 -12.45 -25.46
N ILE A 432 -18.84 -13.12 -26.54
CA ILE A 432 -18.13 -14.40 -26.47
C ILE A 432 -16.84 -14.26 -25.64
N LYS A 433 -16.03 -13.23 -25.90
CA LYS A 433 -14.80 -12.98 -25.15
C LYS A 433 -15.08 -12.74 -23.65
N LYS A 434 -16.11 -11.96 -23.32
CA LYS A 434 -16.56 -11.77 -21.93
C LYS A 434 -16.98 -13.08 -21.29
N HIS A 435 -17.74 -13.91 -22.00
CA HIS A 435 -18.20 -15.18 -21.47
C HIS A 435 -17.07 -16.20 -21.26
N LYS A 436 -16.07 -16.24 -22.15
CA LYS A 436 -14.82 -17.01 -21.94
C LYS A 436 -14.10 -16.54 -20.67
N LYS A 437 -13.98 -15.22 -20.46
CA LYS A 437 -13.38 -14.66 -19.22
C LYS A 437 -14.15 -15.05 -17.95
N ARG A 438 -15.48 -15.10 -18.01
CA ARG A 438 -16.33 -15.55 -16.88
C ARG A 438 -16.10 -17.04 -16.55
N HIS A 439 -15.89 -17.88 -17.56
CA HIS A 439 -15.55 -19.29 -17.37
C HIS A 439 -14.18 -19.48 -16.72
N GLU A 440 -13.21 -18.66 -17.14
CA GLU A 440 -11.85 -18.64 -16.60
C GLU A 440 -11.69 -17.74 -15.35
N PHE A 441 -12.80 -17.23 -14.78
CA PHE A 441 -12.77 -16.20 -13.74
C PHE A 441 -11.85 -16.59 -12.57
N PHE A 442 -11.98 -17.80 -12.04
CA PHE A 442 -11.12 -18.29 -10.96
C PHE A 442 -9.75 -18.81 -11.45
N ASN A 443 -9.67 -19.32 -12.67
CA ASN A 443 -8.44 -19.88 -13.24
C ASN A 443 -7.37 -18.80 -13.48
N HIS A 444 -7.79 -17.59 -13.86
CA HIS A 444 -6.91 -16.45 -14.05
C HIS A 444 -6.49 -15.76 -12.75
N LEU A 445 -7.06 -16.13 -11.60
CA LEU A 445 -6.73 -15.55 -10.29
C LEU A 445 -5.51 -16.20 -9.64
N GLN A 446 -4.43 -16.39 -10.39
CA GLN A 446 -3.16 -16.87 -9.81
C GLN A 446 -2.66 -15.94 -8.70
N THR A 447 -2.87 -14.64 -8.89
CA THR A 447 -2.72 -13.57 -7.90
C THR A 447 -4.02 -12.78 -7.81
N PHE A 448 -4.30 -12.22 -6.65
CA PHE A 448 -5.58 -11.58 -6.36
C PHE A 448 -5.42 -10.41 -5.37
N GLY A 449 -6.52 -9.74 -5.04
CA GLY A 449 -6.47 -8.57 -4.17
C GLY A 449 -5.79 -7.39 -4.85
N LEU A 450 -5.40 -6.42 -4.04
CA LEU A 450 -4.93 -5.14 -4.55
C LEU A 450 -3.48 -5.21 -5.01
N ASN A 451 -2.72 -6.19 -4.54
CA ASN A 451 -1.40 -6.54 -5.08
C ASN A 451 -1.44 -7.59 -6.21
N ALA A 452 -2.58 -7.81 -6.87
CA ALA A 452 -2.66 -8.72 -8.01
C ALA A 452 -1.69 -8.32 -9.14
N CYS A 453 -1.07 -9.32 -9.76
CA CYS A 453 -0.22 -9.15 -10.92
C CYS A 453 -1.04 -9.02 -12.21
N LYS A 454 -0.44 -8.42 -13.23
CA LYS A 454 -0.95 -8.45 -14.61
C LYS A 454 -1.01 -9.88 -15.14
N GLU A 455 -1.87 -10.11 -16.12
CA GLU A 455 -2.07 -11.43 -16.74
C GLU A 455 -0.73 -12.06 -17.20
N GLY A 456 -0.55 -13.35 -16.88
CA GLY A 456 0.68 -14.10 -17.17
C GLY A 456 1.81 -13.94 -16.15
N LYS A 457 1.65 -13.08 -15.13
CA LYS A 457 2.61 -12.91 -14.03
C LYS A 457 2.06 -13.50 -12.73
N VAL A 458 2.97 -13.83 -11.81
CA VAL A 458 2.69 -14.34 -10.47
C VAL A 458 3.53 -13.59 -9.43
N TRP A 459 3.13 -13.65 -8.17
CA TRP A 459 3.98 -13.19 -7.07
C TRP A 459 5.28 -14.01 -7.03
N ARG A 460 6.39 -13.30 -6.83
CA ARG A 460 7.72 -13.88 -6.68
C ARG A 460 7.79 -14.72 -5.41
N SER A 461 7.11 -14.29 -4.35
CA SER A 461 6.90 -15.05 -3.12
C SER A 461 8.20 -15.60 -2.51
N ILE A 462 9.24 -14.76 -2.44
CA ILE A 462 10.44 -15.06 -1.64
C ILE A 462 10.04 -15.30 -0.18
N ASP A 463 9.14 -14.48 0.34
CA ASP A 463 8.44 -14.69 1.60
C ASP A 463 6.97 -14.34 1.41
N ASP A 464 6.19 -14.42 2.50
CA ASP A 464 4.75 -14.20 2.45
C ASP A 464 4.36 -12.73 2.23
N TYR A 465 5.32 -11.80 2.19
CA TYR A 465 5.09 -10.38 1.88
C TYR A 465 5.69 -9.96 0.52
N ASP A 466 6.29 -10.87 -0.24
CA ASP A 466 6.96 -10.56 -1.51
C ASP A 466 5.99 -10.58 -2.70
N TYR A 467 5.23 -9.49 -2.84
CA TYR A 467 4.27 -9.29 -3.94
C TYR A 467 4.90 -8.85 -5.27
N VAL A 468 6.23 -8.88 -5.41
CA VAL A 468 6.88 -8.52 -6.69
C VAL A 468 6.43 -9.48 -7.79
N CYS A 469 5.92 -8.93 -8.89
CA CYS A 469 5.36 -9.73 -9.98
C CYS A 469 6.42 -10.20 -10.98
N VAL A 470 6.54 -11.50 -11.16
CA VAL A 470 7.50 -12.18 -12.05
C VAL A 470 6.81 -13.22 -12.93
N ASP A 471 7.53 -13.78 -13.91
CA ASP A 471 7.02 -14.92 -14.68
C ASP A 471 6.96 -16.20 -13.83
N ILE A 472 6.06 -17.13 -14.17
CA ILE A 472 5.87 -18.36 -13.39
C ILE A 472 7.15 -19.19 -13.24
N ARG A 473 7.92 -19.34 -14.34
CA ARG A 473 9.23 -20.03 -14.31
C ARG A 473 10.20 -19.38 -13.34
N ARG A 474 10.18 -18.04 -13.27
CA ARG A 474 11.04 -17.29 -12.37
C ARG A 474 10.66 -17.51 -10.91
N ARG A 475 9.38 -17.52 -10.56
CA ARG A 475 8.95 -17.88 -9.19
C ARG A 475 9.47 -19.27 -8.80
N ASP A 476 9.38 -20.23 -9.71
CA ASP A 476 9.84 -21.60 -9.45
C ASP A 476 11.38 -21.66 -9.28
N ASP A 477 12.15 -20.92 -10.09
CA ASP A 477 13.60 -20.75 -9.91
C ASP A 477 13.97 -20.18 -8.52
N VAL A 478 13.22 -19.17 -8.06
CA VAL A 478 13.44 -18.53 -6.75
C VAL A 478 13.21 -19.52 -5.62
N ARG A 479 12.12 -20.30 -5.68
CA ARG A 479 11.79 -21.30 -4.66
C ARG A 479 12.86 -22.39 -4.57
N LEU A 480 13.30 -22.92 -5.71
CA LEU A 480 14.38 -23.91 -5.75
C LEU A 480 15.67 -23.37 -5.12
N ASN A 481 16.06 -22.14 -5.45
CA ASN A 481 17.25 -21.50 -4.86
C ASN A 481 17.16 -21.36 -3.33
N GLN A 482 15.96 -21.15 -2.79
CA GLN A 482 15.75 -21.10 -1.34
C GLN A 482 15.94 -22.48 -0.70
N GLU A 483 15.35 -23.52 -1.29
CA GLU A 483 15.43 -24.90 -0.79
C GLU A 483 16.88 -25.44 -0.80
N PHE A 484 17.64 -25.19 -1.88
CA PHE A 484 19.06 -25.56 -1.97
C PHE A 484 19.93 -24.83 -0.94
N THR A 485 19.56 -23.63 -0.53
CA THR A 485 20.34 -22.88 0.47
C THR A 485 20.02 -23.35 1.89
N THR A 486 18.77 -23.74 2.17
CA THR A 486 18.39 -24.30 3.48
C THR A 486 19.00 -25.68 3.72
N THR A 487 19.10 -26.54 2.70
CA THR A 487 19.72 -27.88 2.83
C THR A 487 21.24 -27.81 3.02
N ASN A 488 21.93 -26.90 2.33
CA ASN A 488 23.37 -26.67 2.54
C ASN A 488 23.73 -26.06 3.91
N ILE A 489 22.76 -25.46 4.64
CA ILE A 489 22.97 -24.97 6.00
C ILE A 489 22.81 -26.10 7.03
N GLU A 490 21.90 -27.06 6.81
CA GLU A 490 21.73 -28.23 7.68
C GLU A 490 22.94 -29.19 7.62
N ASP A 491 23.64 -29.27 6.49
CA ASP A 491 24.87 -30.05 6.37
C ASP A 491 26.10 -29.41 7.06
N ILE A 492 26.01 -28.13 7.48
CA ILE A 492 27.09 -27.44 8.22
C ILE A 492 26.76 -27.32 9.72
N SER A 493 25.48 -27.42 10.11
CA SER A 493 25.05 -27.32 11.52
C SER A 493 24.97 -28.67 12.26
N ASN A 494 25.21 -29.81 11.60
CA ASN A 494 25.22 -31.14 12.21
C ASN A 494 26.54 -31.47 12.96
N ILE A 495 26.97 -30.57 13.85
CA ILE A 495 27.70 -30.93 15.08
C ILE A 495 27.06 -30.12 16.22
N GLY A 496 25.97 -30.63 16.79
CA GLY A 496 25.49 -30.20 18.11
C GLY A 496 23.99 -29.90 18.25
N SER A 497 23.28 -30.91 18.74
CA SER A 497 22.05 -30.83 19.55
C SER A 497 20.68 -30.63 18.86
N SER A 498 19.82 -31.56 19.25
CA SER A 498 18.42 -31.81 18.93
C SER A 498 17.41 -30.76 19.40
N ASN A 499 16.27 -30.76 18.69
CA ASN A 499 14.91 -30.34 19.07
C ASN A 499 14.53 -28.84 19.05
N SER A 500 13.89 -28.41 17.96
CA SER A 500 12.49 -27.91 17.97
C SER A 500 12.05 -27.57 16.53
N LEU A 501 11.08 -28.31 15.99
CA LEU A 501 10.36 -27.93 14.77
C LEU A 501 9.45 -26.74 15.09
N SER A 502 9.86 -25.54 14.69
CA SER A 502 8.98 -24.39 14.49
C SER A 502 9.09 -23.98 13.02
N ASN A 503 7.98 -24.03 12.29
CA ASN A 503 7.84 -23.60 10.88
C ASN A 503 7.93 -22.07 10.73
N ASP A 504 8.90 -21.45 11.39
CA ASP A 504 9.15 -20.02 11.28
C ASP A 504 10.02 -19.77 10.04
N LYS A 505 9.39 -19.37 8.93
CA LYS A 505 10.07 -18.97 7.68
C LYS A 505 10.87 -17.66 7.82
N ARG A 506 11.02 -17.11 9.03
CA ARG A 506 12.00 -16.06 9.30
C ARG A 506 13.39 -16.70 9.37
N VAL A 507 14.08 -16.69 8.23
CA VAL A 507 15.49 -17.08 8.09
C VAL A 507 16.27 -16.57 9.32
N LYS A 508 16.73 -17.51 10.16
CA LYS A 508 17.58 -17.22 11.33
C LYS A 508 18.72 -16.31 10.87
N LYS A 509 18.95 -15.20 11.60
CA LYS A 509 20.09 -14.29 11.43
C LYS A 509 21.40 -15.09 11.37
N SER A 510 21.92 -15.36 10.17
CA SER A 510 23.34 -15.64 10.03
C SER A 510 24.07 -14.31 10.21
N ALA A 511 24.66 -14.10 11.39
CA ALA A 511 25.54 -12.98 11.65
C ALA A 511 26.87 -13.06 10.87
N GLN A 512 27.08 -14.12 10.07
CA GLN A 512 28.28 -14.28 9.25
C GLN A 512 28.08 -13.66 7.86
N PRO A 513 29.01 -12.80 7.41
CA PRO A 513 28.97 -12.24 6.06
C PRO A 513 29.09 -13.35 5.01
N CYS A 514 28.45 -13.15 3.86
CA CYS A 514 28.48 -14.12 2.77
C CYS A 514 29.91 -14.51 2.36
N ARG A 515 30.17 -15.81 2.25
CA ARG A 515 31.47 -16.32 1.79
C ARG A 515 31.67 -15.91 0.32
N ARG A 516 32.80 -15.30 0.01
CA ARG A 516 33.15 -14.92 -1.37
C ARG A 516 33.13 -16.17 -2.27
N PRO A 517 32.57 -16.11 -3.49
CA PRO A 517 32.13 -14.91 -4.23
C PRO A 517 30.65 -14.51 -4.02
N MET A 518 29.95 -15.12 -3.06
CA MET A 518 28.53 -14.86 -2.82
C MET A 518 28.32 -13.50 -2.13
N ILE A 519 27.16 -12.89 -2.37
CA ILE A 519 26.74 -11.64 -1.75
C ILE A 519 25.31 -11.78 -1.22
N GLU A 520 24.94 -10.95 -0.25
CA GLU A 520 23.57 -10.92 0.28
C GLU A 520 22.58 -10.56 -0.84
N ARG A 521 21.44 -11.22 -0.86
CA ARG A 521 20.40 -11.11 -1.88
C ARG A 521 19.68 -9.77 -1.85
N LYS A 522 19.39 -9.27 -0.64
CA LYS A 522 18.79 -7.95 -0.40
C LYS A 522 17.52 -7.69 -1.22
N ALA A 523 16.64 -8.69 -1.34
CA ALA A 523 15.35 -8.53 -1.99
C ALA A 523 14.43 -7.57 -1.22
N PHE A 524 14.58 -7.47 0.09
CA PHE A 524 13.88 -6.55 0.99
C PHE A 524 14.73 -6.34 2.25
N ILE A 525 14.28 -5.47 3.16
CA ILE A 525 14.98 -5.23 4.43
C ILE A 525 15.13 -6.55 5.20
N ASN A 526 16.34 -6.84 5.70
CA ASN A 526 16.69 -8.07 6.41
C ASN A 526 16.74 -9.36 5.57
N ASP A 527 16.63 -9.29 4.24
CA ASP A 527 16.92 -10.44 3.37
C ASP A 527 18.43 -10.68 3.23
N ASN A 528 18.96 -11.48 4.15
CA ASN A 528 20.39 -11.78 4.27
C ASN A 528 20.80 -13.10 3.59
N LEU A 529 19.96 -13.66 2.71
CA LEU A 529 20.29 -14.90 1.99
C LEU A 529 21.49 -14.67 1.05
N CYS A 530 22.48 -15.55 1.06
CA CYS A 530 23.63 -15.41 0.16
C CYS A 530 23.35 -15.98 -1.23
N VAL A 531 23.53 -15.17 -2.28
CA VAL A 531 23.32 -15.54 -3.69
C VAL A 531 24.49 -15.11 -4.57
N SER A 532 24.49 -15.53 -5.84
CA SER A 532 25.48 -15.08 -6.81
C SER A 532 25.32 -13.58 -7.11
N PRO A 533 26.39 -12.87 -7.54
CA PRO A 533 26.30 -11.48 -7.94
C PRO A 533 25.31 -11.21 -9.08
N LEU A 534 25.09 -12.20 -9.97
CA LEU A 534 24.12 -12.11 -11.05
C LEU A 534 22.69 -12.14 -10.50
N GLU A 535 22.41 -13.02 -9.55
CA GLU A 535 21.08 -13.17 -8.93
C GLU A 535 20.71 -11.94 -8.10
N HIS A 536 21.64 -11.39 -7.32
CA HIS A 536 21.44 -10.12 -6.62
C HIS A 536 21.06 -8.98 -7.58
N LYS A 537 21.79 -8.84 -8.71
CA LYS A 537 21.46 -7.82 -9.72
C LYS A 537 20.08 -8.03 -10.33
N ARG A 538 19.71 -9.29 -10.60
CA ARG A 538 18.39 -9.64 -11.13
C ARG A 538 17.27 -9.25 -10.16
N ILE A 539 17.41 -9.57 -8.88
CA ILE A 539 16.43 -9.26 -7.83
C ILE A 539 16.29 -7.75 -7.63
N ALA A 540 17.40 -7.01 -7.60
CA ALA A 540 17.37 -5.56 -7.54
C ALA A 540 16.60 -4.97 -8.74
N GLN A 541 16.81 -5.51 -9.94
CA GLN A 541 16.10 -5.08 -11.14
C GLN A 541 14.60 -5.43 -11.12
N GLU A 542 14.24 -6.59 -10.56
CA GLU A 542 12.84 -7.00 -10.34
C GLU A 542 12.12 -6.03 -9.39
N ASN A 543 12.77 -5.66 -8.27
CA ASN A 543 12.22 -4.68 -7.32
C ASN A 543 12.00 -3.30 -7.97
N VAL A 544 12.99 -2.80 -8.72
CA VAL A 544 12.87 -1.52 -9.45
C VAL A 544 11.71 -1.55 -10.46
N ASN A 545 11.42 -2.71 -11.05
CA ASN A 545 10.38 -2.88 -12.04
C ASN A 545 9.03 -3.36 -11.47
N ALA A 546 8.89 -3.50 -10.15
CA ALA A 546 7.67 -4.06 -9.53
C ALA A 546 6.39 -3.33 -9.99
N HIS A 547 6.45 -2.00 -10.07
CA HIS A 547 5.36 -1.15 -10.54
C HIS A 547 4.84 -1.50 -11.95
N LYS A 548 5.69 -2.06 -12.82
CA LYS A 548 5.32 -2.35 -14.22
C LYS A 548 4.36 -3.52 -14.34
N TYR A 549 4.43 -4.47 -13.41
CA TYR A 549 3.76 -5.76 -13.51
C TYR A 549 2.64 -5.95 -12.48
N LEU A 550 2.51 -5.04 -11.51
CA LEU A 550 1.32 -4.96 -10.69
C LEU A 550 0.14 -4.43 -11.50
N LYS A 551 -1.03 -5.06 -11.35
CA LYS A 551 -2.27 -4.69 -12.04
C LYS A 551 -2.78 -3.33 -11.57
N ASN A 552 -2.65 -3.10 -10.27
CA ASN A 552 -3.31 -2.05 -9.51
C ASN A 552 -2.26 -1.10 -8.90
N TYR A 553 -1.11 -0.89 -9.54
CA TYR A 553 -0.06 -0.03 -9.00
C TYR A 553 -0.54 1.41 -8.72
N ALA A 554 -1.55 1.90 -9.45
CA ALA A 554 -2.09 3.25 -9.33
C ALA A 554 -3.43 3.32 -8.55
N PHE A 555 -3.76 2.31 -7.74
CA PHE A 555 -5.15 1.92 -7.47
C PHE A 555 -5.90 2.73 -6.39
N PHE A 556 -5.25 3.31 -5.39
CA PHE A 556 -5.92 4.22 -4.44
C PHE A 556 -5.72 5.70 -4.74
N ASN A 557 -5.67 6.09 -6.02
CA ASN A 557 -5.63 7.50 -6.40
C ASN A 557 -6.97 8.24 -6.24
N GLY A 558 -7.64 8.07 -5.10
CA GLY A 558 -8.19 9.24 -4.43
C GLY A 558 -7.05 10.07 -3.88
N ALA A 559 -6.14 10.56 -4.73
CA ALA A 559 -5.45 11.79 -4.40
C ALA A 559 -6.58 12.80 -4.41
N ASP A 560 -7.30 12.89 -3.30
CA ASP A 560 -8.14 14.02 -3.01
C ASP A 560 -7.23 15.18 -3.41
N THR A 561 -7.61 15.89 -4.47
CA THR A 561 -7.31 17.31 -4.47
C THR A 561 -7.92 17.69 -3.15
N VAL A 562 -7.09 17.76 -2.10
CA VAL A 562 -7.58 17.85 -0.73
C VAL A 562 -8.63 18.98 -0.83
N GLY A 563 -9.82 18.82 -0.28
CA GLY A 563 -10.82 19.88 -0.47
C GLY A 563 -10.23 21.22 0.02
N PRO A 564 -10.62 22.38 -0.55
CA PRO A 564 -10.24 23.68 0.04
C PRO A 564 -10.50 23.76 1.54
#